data_AF-A0A2R5G3K4-F1
#
_entry.id   AF-A0A2R5G3K4-F1
#
_cell.length_a   1.000
_cell.length_b   1.000
_cell.length_c   1.000
_cell.angle_alpha   90.00
_cell.angle_beta   90.00
_cell.angle_gamma   90.00
#
_symmetry.space_group_name_H-M   'P 1'
#
loop_
_entity.id
_entity.type
_entity.pdbx_description
1 polymer ?
#
loop_
_entity_poly.entity_id
_entity_poly.type
_entity_poly.pdbx_seq_one_letter_code
_entity_poly.pdbx_strand_id
1 'polypeptide(L)'
;MGKSKKSRGSRAGAKKAAAQKQQQQQQQQQKEQQEKEQSAVDADPPKAEDSKQEPETQAPQAKETVEKGVEEQVSSQASAAASATEQSDESKNQATETSGEDGKEDTNDDKNTDADALGKNESVEDATPKDDSNDSTAADTTDPAAESATEGNAQDDETREQTRSKLDDALGNRPGREELAKDGVLGSKPGVADSLQATAQELDQKLRRSSLDQSLAQRPDQNALEEKGVLKKENVSNTLAQTAQDLKRQLSQDKLGDLLESRPDIDELKRRGMHSGLEVAPSLQDRRSSLERQIHADKVARNMETRPEASELERAGVLPEGSSEQGLAPGLARPKRDLEHQMRRDSVSRGLSSRPEPEELAAKGILPESSPLQDEQPTDNSRDENILRSRFAIALKGALHLEKLGLIDAQLKGILKNLIFDEDERIMAVVEVFETEHDVNDMLDGLLNVLRAHITGIMTAAE
;
A
#
# COMPACT_ATOMS: atom_id res chain seq x y z
N MET A 1 16.63 47.71 40.00
CA MET A 1 15.77 46.89 40.89
C MET A 1 15.06 45.86 40.05
N GLY A 2 15.01 44.59 40.48
CA GLY A 2 14.29 43.52 39.77
C GLY A 2 15.10 42.22 39.60
N LYS A 3 15.46 41.57 40.72
CA LYS A 3 16.20 40.31 40.73
C LYS A 3 15.28 39.14 40.36
N SER A 4 15.60 38.42 39.29
CA SER A 4 14.98 37.12 38.95
C SER A 4 15.71 36.00 39.70
N LYS A 5 15.04 35.42 40.69
CA LYS A 5 15.43 34.19 41.40
C LYS A 5 14.19 33.30 41.51
N LYS A 6 13.97 32.38 40.57
CA LYS A 6 13.03 31.25 40.71
C LYS A 6 13.29 30.23 39.59
N SER A 7 13.61 28.98 39.96
CA SER A 7 13.34 27.72 39.21
C SER A 7 14.41 26.61 39.32
N ARG A 8 15.01 26.36 40.50
CA ARG A 8 15.87 25.18 40.72
C ARG A 8 15.20 23.99 41.44
N GLY A 9 13.88 24.02 41.62
CA GLY A 9 13.15 23.01 42.42
C GLY A 9 12.53 21.81 41.68
N SER A 10 12.43 21.79 40.35
CA SER A 10 11.56 20.81 39.66
C SER A 10 12.22 19.50 39.21
N ARG A 11 13.56 19.39 39.19
CA ARG A 11 14.25 18.19 38.67
C ARG A 11 14.25 16.98 39.61
N ALA A 12 14.04 17.18 40.91
CA ALA A 12 14.04 16.07 41.89
C ALA A 12 12.75 15.24 41.85
N GLY A 13 11.60 15.86 41.54
CA GLY A 13 10.30 15.17 41.45
C GLY A 13 10.21 14.20 40.26
N ALA A 14 10.76 14.59 39.10
CA ALA A 14 10.69 13.80 37.87
C ALA A 14 11.39 12.44 37.98
N LYS A 15 12.53 12.38 38.69
CA LYS A 15 13.26 11.11 38.88
C LYS A 15 12.50 10.11 39.77
N LYS A 16 11.76 10.60 40.77
CA LYS A 16 10.97 9.75 41.67
C LYS A 16 9.75 9.17 40.96
N ALA A 17 9.09 9.96 40.10
CA ALA A 17 7.97 9.49 39.28
C ALA A 17 8.40 8.42 38.26
N ALA A 18 9.57 8.59 37.62
CA ALA A 18 10.09 7.60 36.68
C ALA A 18 10.44 6.25 37.36
N ALA A 19 11.06 6.29 38.53
CA ALA A 19 11.38 5.08 39.30
C ALA A 19 10.11 4.31 39.73
N GLN A 20 9.06 5.03 40.15
CA GLN A 20 7.79 4.40 40.55
C GLN A 20 7.09 3.72 39.36
N LYS A 21 7.11 4.33 38.18
CA LYS A 21 6.52 3.75 36.97
C LYS A 21 7.26 2.48 36.54
N GLN A 22 8.58 2.47 36.65
CA GLN A 22 9.40 1.28 36.34
C GLN A 22 9.15 0.12 37.30
N GLN A 23 8.98 0.41 38.60
CA GLN A 23 8.63 -0.61 39.60
C GLN A 23 7.24 -1.21 39.36
N GLN A 24 6.27 -0.39 38.96
CA GLN A 24 4.91 -0.85 38.66
C GLN A 24 4.87 -1.76 37.43
N GLN A 25 5.69 -1.46 36.41
CA GLN A 25 5.83 -2.30 35.22
C GLN A 25 6.46 -3.66 35.50
N GLN A 26 7.47 -3.71 36.39
CA GLN A 26 8.07 -4.98 36.83
C GLN A 26 7.07 -5.87 37.59
N GLN A 27 6.20 -5.28 38.42
CA GLN A 27 5.16 -6.02 39.14
C GLN A 27 4.11 -6.61 38.18
N GLN A 28 3.74 -5.89 37.11
CA GLN A 28 2.82 -6.41 36.10
C GLN A 28 3.41 -7.61 35.34
N GLN A 29 4.69 -7.53 34.95
CA GLN A 29 5.37 -8.64 34.27
C GLN A 29 5.47 -9.90 35.15
N GLN A 30 5.71 -9.73 36.46
CA GLN A 30 5.73 -10.87 37.39
C GLN A 30 4.34 -11.50 37.55
N LYS A 31 3.28 -10.69 37.57
CA LYS A 31 1.90 -11.20 37.68
C LYS A 31 1.51 -12.00 36.43
N GLU A 32 1.86 -11.51 35.24
CA GLU A 32 1.56 -12.18 33.97
C GLU A 32 2.31 -13.52 33.84
N GLN A 33 3.55 -13.59 34.34
CA GLN A 33 4.29 -14.86 34.42
C GLN A 33 3.61 -15.87 35.35
N GLN A 34 3.13 -15.43 36.52
CA GLN A 34 2.40 -16.31 37.45
C GLN A 34 1.08 -16.81 36.88
N GLU A 35 0.35 -15.97 36.14
CA GLU A 35 -0.91 -16.35 35.49
C GLU A 35 -0.69 -17.34 34.32
N LYS A 36 0.44 -17.20 33.62
CA LYS A 36 0.85 -18.14 32.58
C LYS A 36 1.29 -19.50 33.15
N GLU A 37 1.92 -19.52 34.31
CA GLU A 37 2.27 -20.78 34.99
C GLU A 37 1.03 -21.48 35.58
N GLN A 38 0.06 -20.73 36.12
CA GLN A 38 -1.19 -21.31 36.64
C GLN A 38 -2.07 -21.90 35.53
N SER A 39 -2.14 -21.27 34.36
CA SER A 39 -2.93 -21.79 33.23
C SER A 39 -2.34 -23.05 32.57
N ALA A 40 -1.07 -23.39 32.84
CA ALA A 40 -0.44 -24.60 32.30
C ALA A 40 -0.72 -25.87 33.13
N VAL A 41 -1.25 -25.74 34.36
CA VAL A 41 -1.45 -26.88 35.28
C VAL A 41 -2.83 -27.54 35.12
N ASP A 42 -3.81 -26.86 34.51
CA ASP A 42 -5.19 -27.36 34.35
C ASP A 42 -5.48 -27.98 32.97
N ALA A 43 -4.46 -28.21 32.12
CA ALA A 43 -4.63 -28.89 30.84
C ALA A 43 -4.55 -30.42 31.01
N ASP A 44 -5.71 -31.05 31.23
CA ASP A 44 -5.94 -32.49 31.25
C ASP A 44 -5.33 -33.18 30.00
N PRO A 45 -4.50 -34.23 30.13
CA PRO A 45 -3.89 -34.89 28.98
C PRO A 45 -4.96 -35.62 28.14
N PRO A 46 -4.90 -35.53 26.79
CA PRO A 46 -5.89 -36.17 25.92
C PRO A 46 -5.77 -37.70 26.03
N LYS A 47 -6.89 -38.34 26.38
CA LYS A 47 -7.06 -39.80 26.34
C LYS A 47 -6.83 -40.29 24.91
N ALA A 48 -5.87 -41.21 24.77
CA ALA A 48 -5.65 -41.98 23.56
C ALA A 48 -6.85 -42.91 23.34
N GLU A 49 -7.63 -42.66 22.28
CA GLU A 49 -8.62 -43.62 21.78
C GLU A 49 -8.01 -44.51 20.71
N ASP A 50 -8.15 -45.80 21.00
CA ASP A 50 -7.69 -46.99 20.34
C ASP A 50 -8.71 -47.39 19.27
N SER A 51 -8.35 -47.40 17.98
CA SER A 51 -9.23 -47.92 16.91
C SER A 51 -8.46 -48.71 15.85
N LYS A 52 -8.32 -49.99 16.18
CA LYS A 52 -8.41 -51.21 15.36
C LYS A 52 -8.38 -51.11 13.83
N GLN A 53 -7.42 -51.86 13.31
CA GLN A 53 -7.32 -52.46 11.97
C GLN A 53 -8.51 -53.38 11.63
N GLU A 54 -8.90 -53.39 10.35
CA GLU A 54 -9.29 -54.61 9.63
C GLU A 54 -8.67 -54.64 8.22
N PRO A 55 -8.24 -55.81 7.72
CA PRO A 55 -7.64 -55.98 6.38
C PRO A 55 -8.57 -56.73 5.42
N GLU A 56 -8.70 -56.26 4.17
CA GLU A 56 -9.34 -57.05 3.10
C GLU A 56 -8.47 -57.20 1.84
N THR A 57 -8.02 -58.45 1.69
CA THR A 57 -7.99 -59.28 0.48
C THR A 57 -7.16 -58.90 -0.76
N GLN A 58 -6.16 -59.76 -0.99
CA GLN A 58 -5.40 -60.00 -2.20
C GLN A 58 -6.21 -60.78 -3.26
N ALA A 59 -5.87 -60.59 -4.55
CA ALA A 59 -5.50 -61.60 -5.57
C ALA A 59 -6.04 -61.25 -7.01
N PRO A 60 -5.54 -61.85 -8.12
CA PRO A 60 -4.28 -61.42 -8.78
C PRO A 60 -4.28 -61.45 -10.34
N GLN A 61 -3.15 -61.02 -10.94
CA GLN A 61 -2.64 -61.27 -12.32
C GLN A 61 -3.35 -60.50 -13.46
N ALA A 62 -2.68 -59.99 -14.52
CA ALA A 62 -1.53 -60.51 -15.24
C ALA A 62 -0.78 -59.42 -16.05
N LYS A 63 0.54 -59.64 -16.20
CA LYS A 63 1.40 -59.51 -17.39
C LYS A 63 1.05 -58.42 -18.42
N GLU A 64 1.97 -57.47 -18.67
CA GLU A 64 2.66 -57.41 -19.97
C GLU A 64 3.95 -56.59 -19.87
N THR A 65 4.94 -57.07 -20.61
CA THR A 65 6.36 -56.77 -20.60
C THR A 65 6.74 -55.75 -21.67
N VAL A 66 7.73 -54.91 -21.35
CA VAL A 66 8.88 -54.54 -22.21
C VAL A 66 8.56 -53.87 -23.55
N GLU A 67 8.94 -52.59 -23.68
CA GLU A 67 9.82 -52.17 -24.78
C GLU A 67 10.59 -50.88 -24.46
N LYS A 68 11.89 -50.95 -24.74
CA LYS A 68 12.89 -49.87 -24.80
C LYS A 68 12.52 -48.99 -26.01
N GLY A 69 12.56 -47.65 -25.95
CA GLY A 69 13.77 -46.84 -26.02
C GLY A 69 14.24 -46.68 -27.47
N VAL A 70 14.31 -45.44 -27.99
CA VAL A 70 15.21 -44.89 -29.05
C VAL A 70 14.69 -43.50 -29.51
N GLU A 71 15.62 -42.64 -29.93
CA GLU A 71 15.51 -41.33 -30.63
C GLU A 71 15.16 -40.10 -29.76
N GLU A 72 16.10 -39.22 -29.38
CA GLU A 72 17.20 -38.51 -30.08
C GLU A 72 16.72 -37.33 -30.97
N GLN A 73 17.01 -36.12 -30.45
CA GLN A 73 17.35 -34.86 -31.13
C GLN A 73 16.65 -34.49 -32.46
N VAL A 74 15.86 -33.41 -32.46
CA VAL A 74 15.94 -32.36 -33.50
C VAL A 74 15.56 -30.98 -32.96
N SER A 75 16.57 -30.10 -32.93
CA SER A 75 16.59 -28.69 -33.33
C SER A 75 15.48 -27.70 -32.96
N SER A 76 15.92 -26.69 -32.22
CA SER A 76 15.64 -25.26 -32.38
C SER A 76 15.38 -24.76 -33.82
N GLN A 77 14.54 -23.72 -33.92
CA GLN A 77 14.46 -22.63 -34.94
C GLN A 77 13.06 -22.47 -35.53
N ALA A 78 12.35 -21.41 -35.13
CA ALA A 78 11.45 -20.65 -35.99
C ALA A 78 11.14 -19.30 -35.32
N SER A 79 12.02 -18.33 -35.56
CA SER A 79 11.76 -16.91 -35.41
C SER A 79 11.15 -16.35 -36.69
N ALA A 80 10.26 -15.38 -36.51
CA ALA A 80 10.01 -14.23 -37.39
C ALA A 80 9.07 -14.35 -38.61
N ALA A 81 8.36 -13.23 -38.78
CA ALA A 81 7.72 -12.69 -39.99
C ALA A 81 6.28 -13.13 -40.34
N ALA A 82 5.31 -12.33 -39.89
CA ALA A 82 4.33 -11.72 -40.81
C ALA A 82 3.67 -10.50 -40.14
N SER A 83 4.10 -9.34 -40.61
CA SER A 83 3.65 -8.00 -40.28
C SER A 83 2.62 -7.50 -41.29
N ALA A 84 1.66 -6.72 -40.76
CA ALA A 84 1.16 -5.46 -41.30
C ALA A 84 -0.07 -5.42 -42.24
N THR A 85 -0.79 -4.30 -42.02
CA THR A 85 -1.59 -3.50 -42.99
C THR A 85 -3.06 -3.92 -43.12
N GLU A 86 -4.10 -3.09 -42.96
CA GLU A 86 -4.39 -1.64 -43.08
C GLU A 86 -5.74 -1.40 -42.33
N GLN A 87 -5.95 -0.39 -41.47
CA GLN A 87 -6.32 1.01 -41.75
C GLN A 87 -7.60 1.22 -42.61
N SER A 88 -8.63 1.80 -41.99
CA SER A 88 -9.38 3.01 -42.43
C SER A 88 -10.65 3.13 -41.54
N ASP A 89 -10.72 4.16 -40.71
CA ASP A 89 -11.59 5.35 -40.92
C ASP A 89 -13.09 5.03 -40.79
N GLU A 90 -13.78 5.66 -39.83
CA GLU A 90 -14.52 6.88 -40.16
C GLU A 90 -15.18 7.51 -38.91
N SER A 91 -14.97 8.80 -38.84
CA SER A 91 -15.39 9.80 -37.85
C SER A 91 -16.89 10.10 -37.89
N LYS A 92 -17.48 10.55 -36.77
CA LYS A 92 -18.06 11.91 -36.62
C LYS A 92 -18.97 12.08 -35.39
N ASN A 93 -18.66 13.20 -34.69
CA ASN A 93 -19.56 14.20 -34.13
C ASN A 93 -20.52 13.81 -32.99
N GLN A 94 -20.33 14.44 -31.82
CA GLN A 94 -20.96 15.74 -31.54
C GLN A 94 -20.35 16.41 -30.30
N ALA A 95 -20.12 17.72 -30.46
CA ALA A 95 -19.71 18.67 -29.45
C ALA A 95 -20.93 19.37 -28.85
N THR A 96 -20.81 19.82 -27.60
CA THR A 96 -21.30 21.10 -27.03
C THR A 96 -20.70 21.18 -25.61
N GLU A 97 -19.66 21.99 -25.37
CA GLU A 97 -19.72 23.40 -24.97
C GLU A 97 -20.26 23.65 -23.56
N THR A 98 -19.41 24.24 -22.71
CA THR A 98 -19.61 25.29 -21.67
C THR A 98 -18.54 25.11 -20.59
N SER A 99 -17.39 25.81 -20.61
CA SER A 99 -17.12 27.23 -20.27
C SER A 99 -16.88 27.47 -18.77
N GLY A 100 -15.72 28.08 -18.46
CA GLY A 100 -15.35 28.66 -17.16
C GLY A 100 -14.39 27.77 -16.37
N GLU A 101 -13.29 28.23 -15.79
CA GLU A 101 -12.82 29.59 -15.56
C GLU A 101 -11.36 29.53 -15.07
N ASP A 102 -10.68 30.66 -15.20
CA ASP A 102 -9.26 30.92 -15.00
C ASP A 102 -8.63 30.41 -13.69
N GLY A 103 -7.39 29.92 -13.79
CA GLY A 103 -6.55 29.55 -12.64
C GLY A 103 -5.06 29.53 -13.02
N LYS A 104 -4.45 30.70 -12.91
CA LYS A 104 -3.07 31.08 -13.23
C LYS A 104 -1.96 30.09 -12.82
N GLU A 105 -1.05 29.92 -13.78
CA GLU A 105 0.42 29.97 -13.68
C GLU A 105 1.01 30.16 -12.27
N ASP A 106 1.86 29.21 -11.87
CA ASP A 106 3.19 29.45 -11.29
C ASP A 106 3.94 28.11 -11.21
N THR A 107 4.60 27.74 -12.31
CA THR A 107 5.61 26.68 -12.30
C THR A 107 6.98 27.32 -12.27
N ASN A 108 7.65 27.16 -11.13
CA ASN A 108 9.02 27.57 -10.87
C ASN A 108 9.99 26.75 -11.75
N ASP A 109 10.44 27.35 -12.85
CA ASP A 109 11.66 26.93 -13.55
C ASP A 109 12.87 27.60 -12.88
N ASP A 110 13.32 27.00 -11.77
CA ASP A 110 14.61 27.32 -11.17
C ASP A 110 15.75 26.76 -12.04
N LYS A 111 16.21 27.62 -12.95
CA LYS A 111 17.51 27.48 -13.60
C LYS A 111 18.60 27.71 -12.55
N ASN A 112 19.23 26.63 -12.11
CA ASN A 112 20.52 26.72 -11.41
C ASN A 112 21.52 25.74 -12.01
N THR A 113 22.09 26.15 -13.15
CA THR A 113 23.28 25.52 -13.74
C THR A 113 24.49 26.38 -13.39
N ASP A 114 24.99 26.21 -12.17
CA ASP A 114 26.32 26.69 -11.74
C ASP A 114 27.15 25.47 -11.37
N ALA A 115 27.92 24.96 -12.33
CA ALA A 115 28.99 24.00 -12.08
C ALA A 115 29.97 23.96 -13.26
N ASP A 116 30.88 24.94 -13.34
CA ASP A 116 32.17 24.76 -14.03
C ASP A 116 33.22 25.67 -13.37
N ALA A 117 33.47 25.41 -12.09
CA ALA A 117 34.67 25.87 -11.41
C ALA A 117 35.76 24.82 -11.61
N LEU A 118 36.59 25.04 -12.62
CA LEU A 118 37.85 24.34 -12.88
C LEU A 118 38.80 24.53 -11.68
N GLY A 119 38.65 23.67 -10.67
CA GLY A 119 39.63 23.44 -9.63
C GLY A 119 40.84 22.73 -10.22
N LYS A 120 41.88 23.50 -10.51
CA LYS A 120 43.21 22.99 -10.87
C LYS A 120 43.70 22.12 -9.71
N ASN A 121 43.78 20.82 -9.97
CA ASN A 121 44.45 19.86 -9.10
C ASN A 121 45.90 20.31 -8.89
N GLU A 122 46.22 20.68 -7.66
CA GLU A 122 47.58 20.70 -7.15
C GLU A 122 48.16 19.30 -7.29
N SER A 123 49.02 19.16 -8.28
CA SER A 123 50.04 18.12 -8.36
C SER A 123 50.92 18.22 -7.12
N VAL A 124 50.60 17.43 -6.10
CA VAL A 124 51.53 17.09 -5.02
C VAL A 124 52.60 16.22 -5.65
N GLU A 125 53.72 16.86 -5.97
CA GLU A 125 54.91 16.21 -6.48
C GLU A 125 55.40 15.16 -5.48
N ASP A 126 55.59 13.99 -6.07
CA ASP A 126 56.30 12.81 -5.63
C ASP A 126 57.63 13.19 -4.93
N ALA A 127 57.61 13.19 -3.60
CA ALA A 127 58.79 13.31 -2.78
C ALA A 127 59.54 11.97 -2.79
N THR A 128 60.25 11.71 -3.88
CA THR A 128 61.33 10.71 -3.92
C THR A 128 62.34 11.02 -2.80
N PRO A 129 62.69 10.08 -1.91
CA PRO A 129 63.84 10.28 -1.04
C PRO A 129 65.09 10.30 -1.92
N LYS A 130 65.78 11.45 -1.92
CA LYS A 130 67.13 11.55 -2.48
C LYS A 130 68.02 10.55 -1.74
N ASP A 131 68.50 9.57 -2.49
CA ASP A 131 69.70 8.82 -2.16
C ASP A 131 70.85 9.82 -2.01
N ASP A 132 71.23 10.11 -0.77
CA ASP A 132 72.51 10.71 -0.45
C ASP A 132 73.59 9.64 -0.68
N SER A 133 74.01 9.53 -1.94
CA SER A 133 75.27 8.90 -2.32
C SER A 133 76.41 9.73 -1.72
N ASN A 134 76.77 9.41 -0.47
CA ASN A 134 77.95 9.94 0.17
C ASN A 134 79.19 9.26 -0.42
N ASP A 135 79.62 9.82 -1.54
CA ASP A 135 80.93 9.68 -2.15
C ASP A 135 81.99 10.13 -1.13
N SER A 136 82.58 9.16 -0.43
CA SER A 136 83.82 9.36 0.33
C SER A 136 84.93 8.57 -0.34
N THR A 137 85.46 9.20 -1.39
CA THR A 137 86.76 8.86 -1.96
C THR A 137 87.83 8.81 -0.87
N ALA A 138 88.40 7.62 -0.69
CA ALA A 138 89.82 7.36 -0.47
C ALA A 138 90.60 8.40 0.35
N ALA A 139 90.54 8.29 1.68
CA ALA A 139 91.59 8.81 2.55
C ALA A 139 92.73 7.78 2.60
N ASP A 140 93.71 8.03 1.74
CA ASP A 140 95.15 7.84 1.92
C ASP A 140 95.59 7.23 3.27
N THR A 141 95.76 5.91 3.28
CA THR A 141 96.49 5.18 4.33
C THR A 141 97.98 5.44 4.15
N THR A 142 98.47 6.52 4.78
CA THR A 142 99.89 6.68 5.05
C THR A 142 100.22 5.95 6.36
N ASP A 143 101.02 4.89 6.21
CA ASP A 143 101.77 4.23 7.29
C ASP A 143 102.56 5.28 8.11
N PRO A 144 102.33 5.43 9.43
CA PRO A 144 103.38 5.92 10.31
C PRO A 144 104.24 4.73 10.69
N ALA A 145 105.44 4.74 10.10
CA ALA A 145 106.54 3.85 10.41
C ALA A 145 106.70 3.60 11.92
N ALA A 146 106.99 2.34 12.20
CA ALA A 146 107.66 1.89 13.41
C ALA A 146 108.89 2.77 13.71
N GLU A 147 108.95 3.30 14.93
CA GLU A 147 110.15 3.70 15.70
C GLU A 147 109.63 4.46 16.93
N SER A 148 109.65 3.93 18.15
CA SER A 148 110.84 3.96 18.99
C SER A 148 110.50 3.29 20.33
N ALA A 149 111.41 2.42 20.78
CA ALA A 149 111.47 1.95 22.15
C ALA A 149 111.94 3.07 23.08
N THR A 150 111.94 2.79 24.40
CA THR A 150 112.57 3.55 25.51
C THR A 150 111.79 4.83 25.88
N GLU A 151 111.33 5.09 27.10
CA GLU A 151 111.88 4.87 28.45
C GLU A 151 110.74 4.98 29.48
N GLY A 152 110.85 4.31 30.62
CA GLY A 152 109.83 4.25 31.66
C GLY A 152 109.54 5.60 32.32
N ASN A 153 108.27 6.01 32.29
CA ASN A 153 107.78 7.20 32.98
C ASN A 153 106.73 6.78 34.02
N ALA A 154 107.09 6.87 35.31
CA ALA A 154 106.25 6.44 36.44
C ALA A 154 104.95 7.26 36.63
N GLN A 155 104.70 8.28 35.80
CA GLN A 155 103.41 9.00 35.73
C GLN A 155 102.35 8.29 34.87
N ASP A 156 102.74 7.28 34.09
CA ASP A 156 101.81 6.47 33.28
C ASP A 156 101.06 5.41 34.12
N ASP A 157 101.59 5.02 35.28
CA ASP A 157 100.93 4.01 36.11
C ASP A 157 99.71 4.57 36.85
N GLU A 158 99.75 5.84 37.27
CA GLU A 158 98.58 6.50 37.90
C GLU A 158 97.46 6.76 36.88
N THR A 159 97.79 7.12 35.64
CA THR A 159 96.80 7.26 34.56
C THR A 159 96.27 5.91 34.08
N ARG A 160 97.08 4.84 34.14
CA ARG A 160 96.63 3.44 33.94
C ARG A 160 95.68 2.97 35.05
N GLU A 161 95.92 3.34 36.30
CA GLU A 161 95.00 3.00 37.39
C GLU A 161 93.68 3.76 37.28
N GLN A 162 93.70 5.04 36.94
CA GLN A 162 92.48 5.82 36.68
C GLN A 162 91.70 5.33 35.46
N THR A 163 92.40 4.89 34.40
CA THR A 163 91.73 4.29 33.23
C THR A 163 91.15 2.93 33.58
N ARG A 164 91.84 2.11 34.37
CA ARG A 164 91.31 0.83 34.89
C ARG A 164 90.08 1.02 35.76
N SER A 165 90.08 1.95 36.71
CA SER A 165 88.92 2.16 37.58
C SER A 165 87.70 2.64 36.77
N LYS A 166 87.90 3.54 35.80
CA LYS A 166 86.84 3.99 34.87
C LYS A 166 86.33 2.84 34.00
N LEU A 167 87.21 1.93 33.60
CA LEU A 167 86.84 0.74 32.82
C LEU A 167 86.03 -0.23 33.67
N ASP A 168 86.43 -0.48 34.91
CA ASP A 168 85.69 -1.32 35.85
C ASP A 168 84.32 -0.73 36.19
N ASP A 169 84.24 0.59 36.41
CA ASP A 169 82.95 1.29 36.60
C ASP A 169 82.05 1.21 35.35
N ALA A 170 82.63 1.34 34.15
CA ALA A 170 81.91 1.22 32.89
C ALA A 170 81.45 -0.22 32.58
N LEU A 171 82.25 -1.21 33.00
CA LEU A 171 81.91 -2.63 32.87
C LEU A 171 80.86 -3.06 33.91
N GLY A 172 80.93 -2.52 35.13
CA GLY A 172 79.98 -2.81 36.22
C GLY A 172 78.58 -2.24 35.97
N ASN A 173 78.48 -1.10 35.27
CA ASN A 173 77.22 -0.47 34.89
C ASN A 173 76.78 -0.82 33.44
N ARG A 174 77.40 -1.81 32.80
CA ARG A 174 77.06 -2.18 31.43
C ARG A 174 75.66 -2.81 31.41
N PRO A 175 74.73 -2.29 30.59
CA PRO A 175 73.39 -2.88 30.48
C PRO A 175 73.47 -4.35 30.08
N GLY A 176 72.57 -5.16 30.62
CA GLY A 176 72.50 -6.58 30.28
C GLY A 176 72.23 -6.77 28.78
N ARG A 177 72.66 -7.90 28.21
CA ARG A 177 72.40 -8.22 26.79
C ARG A 177 70.90 -8.17 26.45
N GLU A 178 70.05 -8.58 27.39
CA GLU A 178 68.59 -8.52 27.24
C GLU A 178 68.05 -7.09 27.26
N GLU A 179 68.64 -6.19 28.06
CA GLU A 179 68.27 -4.77 28.10
C GLU A 179 68.66 -4.10 26.79
N LEU A 180 69.89 -4.33 26.32
CA LEU A 180 70.33 -3.85 25.00
C LEU A 180 69.48 -4.40 23.86
N ALA A 181 68.93 -5.62 23.98
CA ALA A 181 68.03 -6.19 23.00
C ALA A 181 66.61 -5.58 23.04
N LYS A 182 66.12 -5.25 24.25
CA LYS A 182 64.84 -4.53 24.45
C LYS A 182 64.92 -3.09 23.94
N ASP A 183 66.05 -2.44 24.17
CA ASP A 183 66.34 -1.09 23.71
C ASP A 183 66.63 -1.02 22.20
N GLY A 184 66.66 -2.17 21.52
CA GLY A 184 66.90 -2.27 20.08
C GLY A 184 68.35 -2.02 19.66
N VAL A 185 69.28 -1.96 20.62
CA VAL A 185 70.73 -1.80 20.37
C VAL A 185 71.34 -3.10 19.85
N LEU A 186 70.96 -4.23 20.43
CA LEU A 186 71.21 -5.57 19.86
C LEU A 186 69.92 -6.00 19.17
N GLY A 187 69.97 -6.42 17.90
CA GLY A 187 68.71 -6.72 17.24
C GLY A 187 67.97 -7.88 17.91
N SER A 188 66.65 -7.79 17.84
CA SER A 188 65.71 -8.36 18.79
C SER A 188 65.46 -9.87 18.69
N LYS A 189 66.11 -10.58 17.76
CA LYS A 189 65.85 -12.00 17.53
C LYS A 189 66.93 -12.88 18.17
N PRO A 190 66.69 -13.47 19.35
CA PRO A 190 67.63 -14.41 19.94
C PRO A 190 67.81 -15.62 19.02
N GLY A 191 69.06 -16.02 18.78
CA GLY A 191 69.40 -17.18 17.95
C GLY A 191 69.74 -16.89 16.48
N VAL A 192 69.67 -15.62 16.04
CA VAL A 192 70.17 -15.21 14.72
C VAL A 192 71.57 -14.60 14.90
N ALA A 193 72.53 -14.99 14.07
CA ALA A 193 73.87 -14.40 14.08
C ALA A 193 73.81 -12.90 13.73
N ASP A 194 74.66 -12.07 14.34
CA ASP A 194 74.66 -10.61 14.16
C ASP A 194 74.81 -10.22 12.67
N SER A 195 75.59 -10.97 11.89
CA SER A 195 75.76 -10.77 10.44
C SER A 195 74.51 -11.07 9.61
N LEU A 196 73.62 -11.94 10.09
CA LEU A 196 72.38 -12.33 9.40
C LEU A 196 71.18 -11.50 9.87
N GLN A 197 71.34 -10.70 10.91
CA GLN A 197 70.26 -9.96 11.52
C GLN A 197 69.58 -8.99 10.55
N ALA A 198 70.36 -8.26 9.74
CA ALA A 198 69.84 -7.40 8.69
C ALA A 198 69.01 -8.19 7.66
N THR A 199 69.54 -9.32 7.18
CA THR A 199 68.82 -10.19 6.22
C THR A 199 67.56 -10.82 6.81
N ALA A 200 67.57 -11.18 8.10
CA ALA A 200 66.42 -11.75 8.79
C ALA A 200 65.33 -10.71 9.04
N GLN A 201 65.71 -9.45 9.29
CA GLN A 201 64.77 -8.32 9.34
C GLN A 201 64.19 -8.02 7.96
N GLU A 202 65.02 -8.04 6.91
CA GLU A 202 64.56 -7.84 5.53
C GLU A 202 63.57 -8.93 5.10
N LEU A 203 63.86 -10.19 5.41
CA LEU A 203 62.95 -11.31 5.13
C LEU A 203 61.62 -11.14 5.88
N ASP A 204 61.66 -10.77 7.16
CA ASP A 204 60.45 -10.47 7.92
C ASP A 204 59.63 -9.34 7.31
N GLN A 205 60.29 -8.27 6.85
CA GLN A 205 59.62 -7.17 6.16
C GLN A 205 58.98 -7.65 4.86
N LYS A 206 59.67 -8.49 4.08
CA LYS A 206 59.12 -9.09 2.85
C LYS A 206 57.91 -9.97 3.14
N LEU A 207 57.99 -10.82 4.17
CA LEU A 207 56.87 -11.66 4.59
C LEU A 207 55.67 -10.82 5.04
N ARG A 208 55.90 -9.77 5.86
CA ARG A 208 54.85 -8.82 6.28
C ARG A 208 54.22 -8.09 5.10
N ARG A 209 55.03 -7.62 4.14
CA ARG A 209 54.54 -6.99 2.90
C ARG A 209 53.68 -7.97 2.09
N SER A 210 54.18 -9.18 1.82
CA SER A 210 53.44 -10.18 1.04
C SER A 210 52.10 -10.59 1.68
N SER A 211 52.05 -10.70 3.01
CA SER A 211 50.81 -11.00 3.73
C SER A 211 49.82 -9.83 3.70
N LEU A 212 50.32 -8.60 3.76
CA LEU A 212 49.51 -7.39 3.62
C LEU A 212 48.97 -7.28 2.19
N ASP A 213 49.80 -7.52 1.18
CA ASP A 213 49.39 -7.51 -0.23
C ASP A 213 48.31 -8.55 -0.50
N GLN A 214 48.45 -9.77 0.05
CA GLN A 214 47.42 -10.81 -0.04
C GLN A 214 46.11 -10.38 0.64
N SER A 215 46.19 -9.72 1.80
CA SER A 215 45.01 -9.23 2.52
C SER A 215 44.32 -8.08 1.79
N LEU A 216 45.09 -7.20 1.15
CA LEU A 216 44.59 -6.11 0.32
C LEU A 216 43.94 -6.64 -0.97
N ALA A 217 44.53 -7.66 -1.60
CA ALA A 217 43.98 -8.29 -2.80
C ALA A 217 42.64 -9.01 -2.52
N GLN A 218 42.43 -9.51 -1.30
CA GLN A 218 41.18 -10.14 -0.87
C GLN A 218 40.17 -9.15 -0.26
N ARG A 219 40.49 -7.86 -0.22
CA ARG A 219 39.60 -6.85 0.38
C ARG A 219 38.33 -6.74 -0.47
N PRO A 220 37.13 -6.91 0.11
CA PRO A 220 35.88 -6.70 -0.63
C PRO A 220 35.74 -5.24 -1.04
N ASP A 221 35.17 -5.03 -2.22
CA ASP A 221 34.87 -3.71 -2.75
C ASP A 221 33.94 -2.93 -1.81
N GLN A 222 34.00 -1.60 -1.89
CA GLN A 222 33.18 -0.72 -1.07
C GLN A 222 31.68 -1.04 -1.21
N ASN A 223 31.21 -1.27 -2.44
CA ASN A 223 29.81 -1.61 -2.72
C ASN A 223 29.39 -2.93 -2.03
N ALA A 224 30.27 -3.93 -2.01
CA ALA A 224 30.00 -5.20 -1.34
C ALA A 224 29.91 -5.03 0.19
N LEU A 225 30.66 -4.08 0.77
CA LEU A 225 30.54 -3.72 2.18
C LEU A 225 29.27 -2.92 2.47
N GLU A 226 28.78 -2.12 1.53
CA GLU A 226 27.50 -1.39 1.64
C GLU A 226 26.30 -2.33 1.57
N GLU A 227 26.30 -3.29 0.64
CA GLU A 227 25.25 -4.30 0.52
C GLU A 227 25.16 -5.20 1.76
N LYS A 228 26.31 -5.53 2.34
CA LYS A 228 26.38 -6.26 3.62
C LYS A 228 26.01 -5.40 4.83
N GLY A 229 25.75 -4.10 4.63
CA GLY A 229 25.40 -3.16 5.71
C GLY A 229 26.56 -2.83 6.66
N VAL A 230 27.79 -3.17 6.30
CA VAL A 230 28.99 -2.84 7.09
C VAL A 230 29.36 -1.37 6.87
N LEU A 231 29.36 -0.92 5.61
CA LEU A 231 29.49 0.48 5.27
C LEU A 231 28.11 1.09 5.04
N LYS A 232 27.90 2.32 5.49
CA LYS A 232 26.64 3.03 5.28
C LYS A 232 26.73 3.74 3.93
N LYS A 233 25.81 3.42 3.00
CA LYS A 233 25.73 4.01 1.65
C LYS A 233 25.41 5.51 1.61
N GLU A 234 25.01 6.07 2.74
CA GLU A 234 24.63 7.47 2.82
C GLU A 234 25.89 8.33 2.67
N ASN A 235 25.87 9.33 1.76
CA ASN A 235 26.92 10.34 1.54
C ASN A 235 27.08 11.29 2.74
N VAL A 236 27.12 10.73 3.93
CA VAL A 236 27.04 11.39 5.22
C VAL A 236 28.32 11.01 5.95
N SER A 237 28.97 11.98 6.59
CA SER A 237 30.20 11.72 7.33
C SER A 237 29.98 10.66 8.40
N ASN A 238 31.02 9.87 8.72
CA ASN A 238 30.95 8.84 9.77
C ASN A 238 30.45 9.40 11.12
N THR A 239 30.72 10.68 11.40
CA THR A 239 30.25 11.38 12.60
C THR A 239 28.73 11.63 12.60
N LEU A 240 28.13 11.91 11.45
CA LEU A 240 26.70 12.17 11.27
C LEU A 240 25.91 10.91 10.90
N ALA A 241 26.59 9.82 10.56
CA ALA A 241 25.95 8.60 10.11
C ALA A 241 25.10 7.92 11.20
N GLN A 242 25.32 8.23 12.49
CA GLN A 242 24.42 7.80 13.56
C GLN A 242 23.18 8.68 13.63
N THR A 243 23.33 10.01 13.57
CA THR A 243 22.21 10.95 13.61
C THR A 243 21.30 10.80 12.38
N ALA A 244 21.87 10.54 11.20
CA ALA A 244 21.10 10.25 9.99
C ALA A 244 20.26 8.97 10.13
N GLN A 245 20.82 7.91 10.72
CA GLN A 245 20.09 6.68 11.01
C GLN A 245 18.99 6.89 12.05
N ASP A 246 19.24 7.67 13.10
CA ASP A 246 18.24 8.00 14.10
C ASP A 246 17.09 8.80 13.50
N LEU A 247 17.39 9.79 12.64
CA LEU A 247 16.39 10.55 11.90
C LEU A 247 15.59 9.65 10.95
N LYS A 248 16.24 8.76 10.21
CA LYS A 248 15.58 7.78 9.34
C LYS A 248 14.65 6.86 10.15
N ARG A 249 15.08 6.42 11.33
CA ARG A 249 14.25 5.64 12.25
C ARG A 249 13.04 6.46 12.71
N GLN A 250 13.23 7.71 13.13
CA GLN A 250 12.13 8.61 13.53
C GLN A 250 11.13 8.81 12.38
N LEU A 251 11.60 9.17 11.18
CA LEU A 251 10.73 9.31 10.01
C LEU A 251 9.99 8.02 9.66
N SER A 252 10.62 6.85 9.83
CA SER A 252 9.93 5.58 9.63
C SER A 252 8.90 5.29 10.72
N GLN A 253 9.18 5.69 11.97
CA GLN A 253 8.25 5.56 13.09
C GLN A 253 7.05 6.48 12.93
N ASP A 254 7.27 7.74 12.55
CA ASP A 254 6.21 8.71 12.29
C ASP A 254 5.32 8.22 11.15
N LYS A 255 5.91 7.81 10.02
CA LYS A 255 5.16 7.22 8.89
C LYS A 255 4.38 5.96 9.28
N LEU A 256 4.97 5.09 10.09
CA LEU A 256 4.27 3.91 10.60
C LEU A 256 3.15 4.32 11.55
N GLY A 257 3.35 5.36 12.37
CA GLY A 257 2.32 5.96 13.20
C GLY A 257 1.14 6.44 12.37
N ASP A 258 1.39 7.26 11.35
CA ASP A 258 0.37 7.77 10.43
C ASP A 258 -0.41 6.63 9.74
N LEU A 259 0.29 5.56 9.30
CA LEU A 259 -0.33 4.38 8.68
C LEU A 259 -1.13 3.53 9.67
N LEU A 260 -0.76 3.52 10.95
CA LEU A 260 -1.49 2.82 12.00
C LEU A 260 -2.72 3.61 12.45
N GLU A 261 -2.64 4.94 12.49
CA GLU A 261 -3.77 5.82 12.79
C GLU A 261 -4.81 5.81 11.65
N SER A 262 -4.35 5.81 10.41
CA SER A 262 -5.21 5.71 9.22
C SER A 262 -5.54 4.26 8.81
N ARG A 263 -5.28 3.28 9.69
CA ARG A 263 -5.53 1.87 9.39
C ARG A 263 -7.03 1.64 9.18
N PRO A 264 -7.46 1.16 7.99
CA PRO A 264 -8.87 0.90 7.73
C PRO A 264 -9.39 -0.27 8.57
N ASP A 265 -10.64 -0.16 9.00
CA ASP A 265 -11.32 -1.23 9.72
C ASP A 265 -11.53 -2.45 8.84
N ILE A 266 -11.63 -3.63 9.46
CA ILE A 266 -11.85 -4.89 8.75
C ILE A 266 -13.15 -4.82 7.92
N ASP A 267 -14.20 -4.17 8.45
CA ASP A 267 -15.46 -4.02 7.73
C ASP A 267 -15.35 -3.07 6.54
N GLU A 268 -14.47 -2.07 6.60
CA GLU A 268 -14.16 -1.24 5.45
C GLU A 268 -13.40 -2.04 4.38
N LEU A 269 -12.44 -2.88 4.78
CA LEU A 269 -11.74 -3.79 3.88
C LEU A 269 -12.70 -4.82 3.22
N LYS A 270 -13.73 -5.28 3.95
CA LYS A 270 -14.81 -6.12 3.41
C LYS A 270 -15.64 -5.36 2.37
N ARG A 271 -16.07 -4.13 2.68
CA ARG A 271 -16.82 -3.27 1.74
C ARG A 271 -16.03 -2.98 0.46
N ARG A 272 -14.71 -2.80 0.57
CA ARG A 272 -13.81 -2.60 -0.58
C ARG A 272 -13.47 -3.91 -1.33
N GLY A 273 -13.93 -5.08 -0.86
CA GLY A 273 -13.64 -6.37 -1.48
C GLY A 273 -12.19 -6.86 -1.34
N MET A 274 -11.37 -6.20 -0.51
CA MET A 274 -9.99 -6.63 -0.24
C MET A 274 -9.94 -7.77 0.78
N HIS A 275 -10.91 -7.80 1.70
CA HIS A 275 -11.09 -8.92 2.62
C HIS A 275 -12.37 -9.66 2.26
N SER A 276 -12.29 -10.98 2.11
CA SER A 276 -13.45 -11.81 1.72
C SER A 276 -14.55 -11.86 2.78
N GLY A 277 -14.28 -11.40 4.00
CA GLY A 277 -15.23 -11.38 5.12
C GLY A 277 -15.59 -12.76 5.65
N LEU A 278 -14.84 -13.79 5.24
CA LEU A 278 -15.07 -15.17 5.61
C LEU A 278 -14.40 -15.45 6.96
N GLU A 279 -15.11 -16.06 7.90
CA GLU A 279 -14.59 -16.52 9.21
C GLU A 279 -13.69 -17.77 9.07
N VAL A 280 -12.92 -17.86 8.00
CA VAL A 280 -12.11 -19.02 7.65
C VAL A 280 -10.64 -18.61 7.78
N ALA A 281 -9.80 -19.55 8.22
CA ALA A 281 -8.36 -19.32 8.33
C ALA A 281 -7.76 -18.82 6.99
N PRO A 282 -6.77 -17.91 7.00
CA PRO A 282 -6.20 -17.33 5.78
C PRO A 282 -5.70 -18.37 4.77
N SER A 283 -5.16 -19.50 5.25
CA SER A 283 -4.68 -20.60 4.41
C SER A 283 -5.77 -21.33 3.62
N LEU A 284 -7.04 -21.22 4.04
CA LEU A 284 -8.18 -21.89 3.42
C LEU A 284 -9.05 -20.93 2.58
N GLN A 285 -8.81 -19.61 2.69
CA GLN A 285 -9.60 -18.60 2.00
C GLN A 285 -9.60 -18.79 0.47
N ASP A 286 -8.44 -19.08 -0.11
CA ASP A 286 -8.30 -19.27 -1.56
C ASP A 286 -9.06 -20.52 -2.03
N ARG A 287 -8.89 -21.65 -1.31
CA ARG A 287 -9.56 -22.91 -1.63
C ARG A 287 -11.08 -22.77 -1.52
N ARG A 288 -11.56 -22.07 -0.49
CA ARG A 288 -12.99 -21.76 -0.34
C ARG A 288 -13.49 -20.90 -1.49
N SER A 289 -12.80 -19.81 -1.84
CA SER A 289 -13.23 -18.94 -2.95
C SER A 289 -13.26 -19.68 -4.29
N SER A 290 -12.32 -20.60 -4.51
CA SER A 290 -12.29 -21.46 -5.70
C SER A 290 -13.48 -22.41 -5.73
N LEU A 291 -13.81 -23.03 -4.59
CA LEU A 291 -14.96 -23.92 -4.46
C LEU A 291 -16.28 -23.15 -4.61
N GLU A 292 -16.40 -21.95 -4.04
CA GLU A 292 -17.55 -21.08 -4.25
C GLU A 292 -17.72 -20.72 -5.73
N ARG A 293 -16.63 -20.34 -6.42
CA ARG A 293 -16.65 -20.09 -7.88
C ARG A 293 -17.10 -21.33 -8.66
N GLN A 294 -16.62 -22.52 -8.31
CA GLN A 294 -17.04 -23.77 -8.95
C GLN A 294 -18.54 -24.06 -8.71
N ILE A 295 -19.01 -23.96 -7.47
CA ILE A 295 -20.43 -24.14 -7.15
C ILE A 295 -21.30 -23.13 -7.89
N HIS A 296 -20.87 -21.87 -7.98
CA HIS A 296 -21.60 -20.85 -8.73
C HIS A 296 -21.59 -21.15 -10.23
N ALA A 297 -20.47 -21.57 -10.80
CA ALA A 297 -20.37 -21.98 -12.20
C ALA A 297 -21.29 -23.17 -12.50
N ASP A 298 -21.29 -24.20 -11.66
CA ASP A 298 -22.16 -25.38 -11.80
C ASP A 298 -23.64 -25.00 -11.69
N LYS A 299 -24.00 -24.11 -10.76
CA LYS A 299 -25.38 -23.60 -10.63
C LYS A 299 -25.80 -22.82 -11.87
N VAL A 300 -24.92 -21.97 -12.41
CA VAL A 300 -25.19 -21.23 -13.65
C VAL A 300 -25.33 -22.20 -14.82
N ALA A 301 -24.46 -23.21 -14.94
CA ALA A 301 -24.53 -24.23 -15.97
C ALA A 301 -25.89 -24.97 -15.93
N ARG A 302 -26.32 -25.44 -14.75
CA ARG A 302 -27.64 -26.06 -14.57
C ARG A 302 -28.80 -25.13 -14.94
N ASN A 303 -28.73 -23.85 -14.54
CA ASN A 303 -29.78 -22.88 -14.89
C ASN A 303 -29.83 -22.62 -16.41
N MET A 304 -28.69 -22.73 -17.10
CA MET A 304 -28.62 -22.61 -18.55
C MET A 304 -29.12 -23.87 -19.27
N GLU A 305 -28.91 -25.06 -18.69
CA GLU A 305 -29.50 -26.33 -19.17
C GLU A 305 -31.02 -26.35 -19.04
N THR A 306 -31.56 -25.85 -17.92
CA THR A 306 -33.01 -25.76 -17.68
C THR A 306 -33.63 -24.48 -18.24
N ARG A 307 -32.93 -23.77 -19.13
CA ARG A 307 -33.43 -22.52 -19.69
C ARG A 307 -34.68 -22.81 -20.54
N PRO A 308 -35.83 -22.19 -20.24
CA PRO A 308 -37.04 -22.42 -21.02
C PRO A 308 -36.83 -21.95 -22.47
N GLU A 309 -37.35 -22.74 -23.40
CA GLU A 309 -37.31 -22.42 -24.82
C GLU A 309 -38.14 -21.18 -25.13
N ALA A 310 -37.81 -20.49 -26.21
CA ALA A 310 -38.52 -19.25 -26.60
C ALA A 310 -40.03 -19.47 -26.76
N SER A 311 -40.44 -20.64 -27.27
CA SER A 311 -41.85 -21.01 -27.42
C SER A 311 -42.60 -21.18 -26.09
N GLU A 312 -41.93 -21.65 -25.04
CA GLU A 312 -42.51 -21.77 -23.71
C GLU A 312 -42.71 -20.39 -23.07
N LEU A 313 -41.75 -19.49 -23.29
CA LEU A 313 -41.84 -18.10 -22.84
C LEU A 313 -42.92 -17.29 -23.59
N GLU A 314 -43.21 -17.61 -24.86
CA GLU A 314 -44.36 -17.08 -25.60
C GLU A 314 -45.68 -17.57 -24.99
N ARG A 315 -45.81 -18.87 -24.70
CA ARG A 315 -47.01 -19.41 -24.02
C ARG A 315 -47.20 -18.83 -22.63
N ALA A 316 -46.11 -18.51 -21.94
CA ALA A 316 -46.14 -17.84 -20.65
C ALA A 316 -46.46 -16.33 -20.75
N GLY A 317 -46.58 -15.77 -21.96
CA GLY A 317 -46.86 -14.35 -22.19
C GLY A 317 -45.71 -13.40 -21.85
N VAL A 318 -44.50 -13.94 -21.66
CA VAL A 318 -43.28 -13.15 -21.38
C VAL A 318 -42.71 -12.59 -22.68
N LEU A 319 -42.70 -13.41 -23.74
CA LEU A 319 -42.37 -13.00 -25.10
C LEU A 319 -43.64 -12.76 -25.91
N PRO A 320 -43.69 -11.76 -26.81
CA PRO A 320 -44.84 -11.56 -27.69
C PRO A 320 -44.96 -12.74 -28.66
N GLU A 321 -46.21 -13.16 -28.92
CA GLU A 321 -46.52 -14.27 -29.84
C GLU A 321 -45.86 -14.04 -31.22
N GLY A 322 -45.16 -15.06 -31.72
CA GLY A 322 -44.48 -15.02 -33.02
C GLY A 322 -43.10 -14.33 -33.02
N SER A 323 -42.55 -14.01 -31.84
CA SER A 323 -41.19 -13.46 -31.74
C SER A 323 -40.10 -14.47 -32.09
N SER A 324 -40.30 -15.75 -31.79
CA SER A 324 -39.43 -16.85 -32.21
C SER A 324 -39.52 -17.12 -33.72
N GLU A 325 -40.70 -17.02 -34.32
CA GLU A 325 -40.91 -17.31 -35.74
C GLU A 325 -40.44 -16.18 -36.66
N GLN A 326 -40.54 -14.93 -36.21
CA GLN A 326 -40.23 -13.76 -37.06
C GLN A 326 -38.74 -13.43 -37.08
N GLY A 327 -37.90 -14.10 -36.29
CA GLY A 327 -36.45 -13.89 -36.26
C GLY A 327 -36.03 -12.49 -35.77
N LEU A 328 -36.92 -11.77 -35.10
CA LEU A 328 -36.59 -10.46 -34.54
C LEU A 328 -35.73 -10.63 -33.29
N ALA A 329 -34.58 -9.96 -33.26
CA ALA A 329 -33.73 -9.92 -32.08
C ALA A 329 -34.52 -9.38 -30.86
N PRO A 330 -34.33 -9.94 -29.65
CA PRO A 330 -35.07 -9.53 -28.45
C PRO A 330 -35.00 -8.02 -28.16
N GLY A 331 -33.87 -7.38 -28.47
CA GLY A 331 -33.69 -5.93 -28.32
C GLY A 331 -34.59 -5.08 -29.23
N LEU A 332 -35.05 -5.62 -30.37
CA LEU A 332 -35.91 -4.92 -31.33
C LEU A 332 -37.41 -5.14 -31.08
N ALA A 333 -37.78 -6.07 -30.20
CA ALA A 333 -39.18 -6.36 -29.91
C ALA A 333 -39.92 -5.18 -29.28
N ARG A 334 -39.27 -4.46 -28.34
CA ARG A 334 -39.82 -3.24 -27.72
C ARG A 334 -40.00 -2.10 -28.74
N PRO A 335 -38.96 -1.67 -29.49
CA PRO A 335 -39.11 -0.65 -30.52
C PRO A 335 -40.18 -0.96 -31.57
N LYS A 336 -40.32 -2.23 -32.00
CA LYS A 336 -41.39 -2.63 -32.93
C LYS A 336 -42.77 -2.40 -32.33
N ARG A 337 -42.99 -2.79 -31.08
CA ARG A 337 -44.28 -2.61 -30.39
C ARG A 337 -44.59 -1.14 -30.16
N ASP A 338 -43.58 -0.34 -29.80
CA ASP A 338 -43.73 1.10 -29.64
C ASP A 338 -44.08 1.78 -30.96
N LEU A 339 -43.41 1.39 -32.05
CA LEU A 339 -43.72 1.85 -33.40
C LEU A 339 -45.13 1.44 -33.81
N GLU A 340 -45.54 0.21 -33.56
CA GLU A 340 -46.89 -0.26 -33.85
C GLU A 340 -47.94 0.54 -33.05
N HIS A 341 -47.67 0.81 -31.77
CA HIS A 341 -48.53 1.68 -30.95
C HIS A 341 -48.57 3.11 -31.47
N GLN A 342 -47.44 3.68 -31.92
CA GLN A 342 -47.39 5.00 -32.54
C GLN A 342 -48.17 5.03 -33.85
N MET A 343 -47.97 4.05 -34.74
CA MET A 343 -48.72 3.95 -36.00
C MET A 343 -50.22 3.79 -35.77
N ARG A 344 -50.63 3.00 -34.77
CA ARG A 344 -52.04 2.89 -34.35
C ARG A 344 -52.55 4.21 -33.79
N ARG A 345 -51.80 4.87 -32.90
CA ARG A 345 -52.16 6.19 -32.35
C ARG A 345 -52.32 7.22 -33.46
N ASP A 346 -51.40 7.28 -34.40
CA ASP A 346 -51.45 8.20 -35.54
C ASP A 346 -52.62 7.90 -36.46
N SER A 347 -52.93 6.62 -36.68
CA SER A 347 -54.08 6.19 -37.48
C SER A 347 -55.39 6.60 -36.81
N VAL A 348 -55.52 6.41 -35.49
CA VAL A 348 -56.67 6.89 -34.72
C VAL A 348 -56.74 8.41 -34.73
N SER A 349 -55.62 9.10 -34.50
CA SER A 349 -55.56 10.57 -34.50
C SER A 349 -55.97 11.14 -35.85
N ARG A 350 -55.52 10.54 -36.96
CA ARG A 350 -55.95 10.92 -38.31
C ARG A 350 -57.45 10.67 -38.49
N GLY A 351 -57.95 9.50 -38.09
CA GLY A 351 -59.38 9.17 -38.15
C GLY A 351 -60.27 10.12 -37.35
N LEU A 352 -59.79 10.58 -36.19
CA LEU A 352 -60.45 11.60 -35.37
C LEU A 352 -60.39 12.99 -35.99
N SER A 353 -59.26 13.36 -36.61
CA SER A 353 -59.13 14.64 -37.32
C SER A 353 -59.97 14.71 -38.60
N SER A 354 -60.18 13.57 -39.26
CA SER A 354 -61.05 13.45 -40.43
C SER A 354 -62.51 13.15 -40.05
N ARG A 355 -62.85 13.23 -38.76
CA ARG A 355 -64.21 12.98 -38.30
C ARG A 355 -65.10 14.10 -38.86
N PRO A 356 -66.14 13.77 -39.65
CA PRO A 356 -67.08 14.78 -40.12
C PRO A 356 -67.74 15.46 -38.92
N GLU A 357 -67.93 16.77 -39.04
CA GLU A 357 -68.58 17.58 -38.01
C GLU A 357 -69.96 16.98 -37.64
N PRO A 358 -70.40 17.12 -36.39
CA PRO A 358 -71.63 16.49 -35.91
C PRO A 358 -72.87 16.92 -36.72
N GLU A 359 -72.84 18.12 -37.31
CA GLU A 359 -73.88 18.61 -38.21
C GLU A 359 -73.99 17.78 -39.50
N GLU A 360 -72.84 17.39 -40.10
CA GLU A 360 -72.84 16.53 -41.28
C GLU A 360 -73.33 15.11 -40.96
N LEU A 361 -73.06 14.62 -39.75
CA LEU A 361 -73.52 13.32 -39.27
C LEU A 361 -75.03 13.32 -38.96
N ALA A 362 -75.58 14.44 -38.48
CA ALA A 362 -77.01 14.66 -38.33
C ALA A 362 -77.70 14.75 -39.71
N ALA A 363 -77.11 15.47 -40.66
CA ALA A 363 -77.62 15.56 -42.04
C ALA A 363 -77.63 14.19 -42.76
N LYS A 364 -76.67 13.32 -42.45
CA LYS A 364 -76.63 11.92 -42.94
C LYS A 364 -77.59 10.98 -42.18
N GLY A 365 -78.33 11.48 -41.18
CA GLY A 365 -79.28 10.71 -40.38
C GLY A 365 -78.65 9.69 -39.44
N ILE A 366 -77.34 9.79 -39.18
CA ILE A 366 -76.59 8.85 -38.33
C ILE A 366 -76.68 9.25 -36.86
N LEU A 367 -76.67 10.56 -36.57
CA LEU A 367 -76.97 11.09 -35.24
C LEU A 367 -78.45 11.52 -35.17
N PRO A 368 -79.22 11.09 -34.16
CA PRO A 368 -80.55 11.65 -33.91
C PRO A 368 -80.42 13.14 -33.55
N GLU A 369 -81.13 13.99 -34.29
CA GLU A 369 -81.11 15.46 -34.28
C GLU A 369 -81.47 16.07 -32.90
N SER A 370 -81.91 15.25 -31.96
CA SER A 370 -82.33 15.65 -30.61
C SER A 370 -81.33 15.30 -29.51
N SER A 371 -80.03 15.11 -29.83
CA SER A 371 -79.04 14.93 -28.77
C SER A 371 -78.78 16.28 -28.10
N PRO A 372 -79.21 16.51 -26.84
CA PRO A 372 -78.94 17.76 -26.16
C PRO A 372 -77.47 17.71 -25.71
N LEU A 373 -76.55 18.01 -26.63
CA LEU A 373 -75.24 18.52 -26.25
C LEU A 373 -75.45 19.96 -25.81
N GLN A 374 -76.06 20.10 -24.64
CA GLN A 374 -76.03 21.34 -23.89
C GLN A 374 -74.57 21.67 -23.64
N ASP A 375 -74.23 22.93 -23.93
CA ASP A 375 -73.11 23.68 -23.38
C ASP A 375 -73.17 23.68 -21.84
N GLU A 376 -73.04 22.52 -21.22
CA GLU A 376 -72.55 22.40 -19.86
C GLU A 376 -71.07 22.78 -19.94
N GLN A 377 -70.82 24.09 -20.04
CA GLN A 377 -69.58 24.69 -19.59
C GLN A 377 -69.25 23.99 -18.28
N PRO A 378 -68.08 23.33 -18.15
CA PRO A 378 -67.72 22.65 -16.92
C PRO A 378 -67.89 23.67 -15.81
N THR A 379 -68.90 23.47 -14.97
CA THR A 379 -69.09 24.31 -13.78
C THR A 379 -67.74 24.35 -13.07
N ASP A 380 -67.28 25.51 -12.62
CA ASP A 380 -65.91 25.68 -12.06
C ASP A 380 -65.58 24.60 -11.01
N ASN A 381 -66.59 24.09 -10.31
CA ASN A 381 -66.53 22.95 -9.41
C ASN A 381 -65.84 21.70 -10.01
N SER A 382 -66.02 21.39 -11.30
CA SER A 382 -65.37 20.22 -11.93
C SER A 382 -63.88 20.44 -12.15
N ARG A 383 -63.44 21.67 -12.36
CA ARG A 383 -62.01 22.00 -12.46
C ARG A 383 -61.35 21.90 -11.09
N ASP A 384 -62.00 22.45 -10.07
CA ASP A 384 -61.51 22.40 -8.70
C ASP A 384 -61.44 20.95 -8.18
N GLU A 385 -62.45 20.12 -8.48
CA GLU A 385 -62.41 18.69 -8.15
C GLU A 385 -61.26 17.94 -8.85
N ASN A 386 -60.98 18.27 -10.11
CA ASN A 386 -59.88 17.64 -10.84
C ASN A 386 -58.50 18.05 -10.29
N ILE A 387 -58.35 19.32 -9.90
CA ILE A 387 -57.13 19.83 -9.24
C ILE A 387 -56.96 19.16 -7.88
N LEU A 388 -58.03 19.00 -7.11
CA LEU A 388 -57.99 18.30 -5.83
C LEU A 388 -57.59 16.83 -6.00
N ARG A 389 -58.17 16.15 -7.00
CA ARG A 389 -57.80 14.76 -7.35
C ARG A 389 -56.34 14.62 -7.77
N SER A 390 -55.79 15.57 -8.53
CA SER A 390 -54.37 15.54 -8.89
C SER A 390 -53.47 15.75 -7.67
N ARG A 391 -53.82 16.69 -6.78
CA ARG A 391 -53.09 16.95 -5.53
C ARG A 391 -53.08 15.73 -4.61
N PHE A 392 -54.22 15.05 -4.42
CA PHE A 392 -54.27 13.79 -3.66
C PHE A 392 -53.40 12.70 -4.28
N ALA A 393 -53.41 12.57 -5.61
CA ALA A 393 -52.59 11.56 -6.28
C ALA A 393 -51.08 11.82 -6.10
N ILE A 394 -50.66 13.08 -6.09
CA ILE A 394 -49.28 13.50 -5.83
C ILE A 394 -48.90 13.18 -4.38
N ALA A 395 -49.72 13.59 -3.40
CA ALA A 395 -49.50 13.32 -1.99
C ALA A 395 -49.37 11.81 -1.69
N LEU A 396 -50.28 11.00 -2.28
CA LEU A 396 -50.26 9.53 -2.13
C LEU A 396 -49.00 8.90 -2.74
N LYS A 397 -48.50 9.42 -3.86
CA LYS A 397 -47.22 8.98 -4.44
C LYS A 397 -46.04 9.35 -3.55
N GLY A 398 -46.04 10.55 -2.97
CA GLY A 398 -45.02 10.99 -2.00
C GLY A 398 -44.97 10.08 -0.77
N ALA A 399 -46.13 9.79 -0.17
CA ALA A 399 -46.23 8.88 0.97
C ALA A 399 -45.72 7.45 0.64
N LEU A 400 -45.99 6.96 -0.56
CA LEU A 400 -45.45 5.68 -1.04
C LEU A 400 -43.93 5.73 -1.25
N HIS A 401 -43.39 6.87 -1.67
CA HIS A 401 -41.95 7.04 -1.85
C HIS A 401 -41.20 7.06 -0.51
N LEU A 402 -41.73 7.75 0.50
CA LEU A 402 -41.19 7.76 1.87
C LEU A 402 -41.05 6.34 2.46
N GLU A 403 -42.06 5.48 2.24
CA GLU A 403 -42.02 4.07 2.68
C GLU A 403 -40.93 3.28 1.94
N LYS A 404 -40.81 3.46 0.61
CA LYS A 404 -39.76 2.81 -0.19
C LYS A 404 -38.35 3.21 0.22
N LEU A 405 -38.17 4.46 0.67
CA LEU A 405 -36.90 4.94 1.21
C LEU A 405 -36.64 4.46 2.64
N GLY A 406 -37.62 3.82 3.29
CA GLY A 406 -37.51 3.36 4.68
C GLY A 406 -37.55 4.49 5.70
N LEU A 407 -38.01 5.69 5.31
CA LEU A 407 -38.12 6.85 6.20
C LEU A 407 -39.36 6.78 7.10
N ILE A 408 -40.40 6.10 6.64
CA ILE A 408 -41.63 5.82 7.41
C ILE A 408 -41.96 4.33 7.34
N ASP A 409 -42.57 3.80 8.39
CA ASP A 409 -43.10 2.44 8.40
C ASP A 409 -44.50 2.35 7.76
N ALA A 410 -45.01 1.13 7.59
CA ALA A 410 -46.33 0.90 7.00
C ALA A 410 -47.50 1.47 7.83
N GLN A 411 -47.33 1.61 9.15
CA GLN A 411 -48.36 2.14 10.06
C GLN A 411 -48.47 3.67 9.93
N LEU A 412 -47.32 4.35 9.94
CA LEU A 412 -47.17 5.78 9.72
C LEU A 412 -47.66 6.21 8.35
N LYS A 413 -47.39 5.39 7.31
CA LYS A 413 -47.99 5.59 5.99
C LYS A 413 -49.52 5.52 6.04
N GLY A 414 -50.09 4.63 6.85
CA GLY A 414 -51.54 4.56 7.06
C GLY A 414 -52.10 5.85 7.67
N ILE A 415 -51.44 6.39 8.70
CA ILE A 415 -51.81 7.66 9.33
C ILE A 415 -51.70 8.82 8.32
N LEU A 416 -50.61 8.88 7.55
CA LEU A 416 -50.42 9.91 6.53
C LEU A 416 -51.49 9.84 5.43
N LYS A 417 -51.91 8.64 5.03
CA LYS A 417 -53.02 8.47 4.08
C LYS A 417 -54.35 9.00 4.62
N ASN A 418 -54.64 8.75 5.89
CA ASN A 418 -55.86 9.27 6.51
C ASN A 418 -55.83 10.80 6.54
N LEU A 419 -54.70 11.40 6.92
CA LEU A 419 -54.51 12.86 6.86
C LEU A 419 -54.69 13.45 5.46
N ILE A 420 -54.24 12.72 4.43
CA ILE A 420 -54.46 13.10 3.02
C ILE A 420 -55.97 13.04 2.70
N PHE A 421 -56.70 11.99 3.11
CA PHE A 421 -58.13 11.88 2.84
C PHE A 421 -59.01 12.83 3.66
N ASP A 422 -58.54 13.23 4.84
CA ASP A 422 -59.19 14.24 5.69
C ASP A 422 -58.91 15.68 5.22
N GLU A 423 -58.19 15.84 4.09
CA GLU A 423 -57.86 17.12 3.47
C GLU A 423 -57.08 18.06 4.40
N ASP A 424 -56.14 17.55 5.19
CA ASP A 424 -55.34 18.38 6.11
C ASP A 424 -54.66 19.53 5.33
N GLU A 425 -55.01 20.76 5.69
CA GLU A 425 -54.58 22.00 5.03
C GLU A 425 -53.05 22.08 4.91
N ARG A 426 -52.31 21.52 5.88
CA ARG A 426 -50.84 21.52 5.89
C ARG A 426 -50.27 20.61 4.81
N ILE A 427 -50.91 19.48 4.55
CA ILE A 427 -50.50 18.56 3.48
C ILE A 427 -50.77 19.20 2.12
N MET A 428 -51.93 19.84 1.97
CA MET A 428 -52.27 20.54 0.73
C MET A 428 -51.31 21.69 0.43
N ALA A 429 -50.90 22.45 1.45
CA ALA A 429 -49.90 23.51 1.29
C ALA A 429 -48.54 22.95 0.81
N VAL A 430 -48.09 21.80 1.35
CA VAL A 430 -46.84 21.16 0.90
C VAL A 430 -46.94 20.72 -0.57
N VAL A 431 -48.08 20.16 -0.98
CA VAL A 431 -48.29 19.73 -2.38
C VAL A 431 -48.38 20.93 -3.31
N GLU A 432 -48.98 22.04 -2.87
CA GLU A 432 -49.04 23.27 -3.65
C GLU A 432 -47.65 23.90 -3.88
N VAL A 433 -46.80 23.93 -2.84
CA VAL A 433 -45.40 24.36 -3.00
C VAL A 433 -44.66 23.46 -4.00
N PHE A 434 -44.90 22.14 -3.95
CA PHE A 434 -44.35 21.21 -4.93
C PHE A 434 -44.86 21.48 -6.36
N GLU A 435 -46.14 21.82 -6.54
CA GLU A 435 -46.67 22.21 -7.86
C GLU A 435 -45.98 23.47 -8.40
N THR A 436 -45.52 24.38 -7.54
CA THR A 436 -44.80 25.58 -7.98
C THR A 436 -43.32 25.34 -8.26
N GLU A 437 -42.63 24.55 -7.43
CA GLU A 437 -41.16 24.45 -7.43
C GLU A 437 -40.65 23.14 -8.03
N HIS A 438 -41.49 22.12 -8.10
CA HIS A 438 -41.20 20.78 -8.63
C HIS A 438 -40.04 20.06 -7.91
N ASP A 439 -39.68 20.47 -6.68
CA ASP A 439 -38.67 19.80 -5.87
C ASP A 439 -39.28 18.65 -5.05
N VAL A 440 -38.93 17.42 -5.43
CA VAL A 440 -39.43 16.21 -4.78
C VAL A 440 -38.93 16.09 -3.34
N ASN A 441 -37.70 16.51 -3.03
CA ASN A 441 -37.13 16.33 -1.70
C ASN A 441 -37.83 17.23 -0.67
N ASP A 442 -38.06 18.49 -1.02
CA ASP A 442 -38.77 19.45 -0.17
C ASP A 442 -40.22 19.02 0.11
N MET A 443 -40.89 18.44 -0.90
CA MET A 443 -42.21 17.84 -0.71
C MET A 443 -42.17 16.68 0.31
N LEU A 444 -41.19 15.77 0.20
CA LEU A 444 -41.07 14.62 1.09
C LEU A 444 -40.76 15.05 2.53
N ASP A 445 -39.86 16.00 2.71
CA ASP A 445 -39.51 16.55 4.02
C ASP A 445 -40.68 17.31 4.64
N GLY A 446 -41.44 18.06 3.84
CA GLY A 446 -42.68 18.72 4.25
C GLY A 446 -43.72 17.72 4.77
N LEU A 447 -43.98 16.64 4.01
CA LEU A 447 -44.90 15.58 4.43
C LEU A 447 -44.47 14.90 5.73
N LEU A 448 -43.16 14.67 5.89
CA LEU A 448 -42.59 14.04 7.07
C LEU A 448 -42.70 14.94 8.31
N ASN A 449 -42.50 16.25 8.15
CA ASN A 449 -42.69 17.24 9.21
C ASN A 449 -44.15 17.35 9.66
N VAL A 450 -45.10 17.35 8.73
CA VAL A 450 -46.53 17.34 9.05
C VAL A 450 -46.90 16.07 9.82
N LEU A 451 -46.41 14.92 9.39
CA LEU A 451 -46.64 13.65 10.08
C LEU A 451 -46.07 13.64 11.50
N ARG A 452 -44.82 14.11 11.68
CA ARG A 452 -44.20 14.23 13.01
C ARG A 452 -45.01 15.15 13.92
N ALA A 453 -45.41 16.32 13.42
CA ALA A 453 -46.21 17.28 14.17
C ALA A 453 -47.57 16.67 14.61
N HIS A 454 -48.20 15.88 13.75
CA HIS A 454 -49.45 15.20 14.08
C HIS A 454 -49.27 14.15 15.20
N ILE A 455 -48.21 13.32 15.12
CA ILE A 455 -47.90 12.32 16.15
C ILE A 455 -47.61 12.99 17.49
N THR A 456 -46.78 14.05 17.49
CA THR A 456 -46.48 14.79 18.71
C THR A 456 -47.74 15.40 19.32
N GLY A 457 -48.66 15.92 18.48
CA GLY A 457 -49.95 16.45 18.94
C GLY A 457 -50.82 15.38 19.63
N ILE A 458 -50.90 14.18 19.05
CA ILE A 458 -51.63 13.05 19.65
C ILE A 458 -51.01 12.65 20.99
N MET A 459 -49.68 12.54 21.06
CA MET A 459 -49.00 12.18 22.31
C MET A 459 -49.23 13.23 23.40
N THR A 460 -49.15 14.52 23.06
CA THR A 460 -49.42 15.60 24.02
C THR A 460 -50.88 15.70 24.47
N ALA A 461 -51.83 15.22 23.68
CA ALA A 461 -53.26 15.22 24.04
C ALA A 461 -53.66 14.00 24.88
N ALA A 462 -52.81 12.97 24.94
CA ALA A 462 -53.04 11.75 25.72
C ALA A 462 -52.43 11.82 27.13
N GLU A 463 -51.52 12.77 27.38
CA GLU A 463 -51.04 13.17 28.71
C GLU A 463 -52.00 14.16 29.38
#